data_AF-A0A8T6YA84-F1
#
_entry.id   AF-A0A8T6YA84-F1
#
_cell.length_a   1.000
_cell.length_b   1.000
_cell.length_c   1.000
_cell.angle_alpha   90.00
_cell.angle_beta   90.00
_cell.angle_gamma   90.00
#
_symmetry.space_group_name_H-M   'P 1'
#
loop_
_entity.id
_entity.type
_entity.pdbx_description
1 polymer ?
#
loop_
_entity_poly.entity_id
_entity_poly.type
_entity_poly.pdbx_seq_one_letter_code
_entity_poly.pdbx_strand_id
1 'polypeptide(L)'
;MKDSNIIINLLKTLPLHSRLVLCACIRLLSSDNDARITVTDVFIKYKQLTARFNINWVSLGKVTEHIKELEMLGFLKCTYPQKGHTHQIRYIHIFVPAEIPKYVSVLQEELGKETRAQ
;
A
#
# COMPACT_ATOMS: atom_id res chain seq x y z
N MET A 1 -6.83 -2.87 22.05
CA MET A 1 -5.48 -3.46 22.10
C MET A 1 -5.37 -4.83 21.41
N LYS A 2 -6.47 -5.51 21.05
CA LYS A 2 -6.43 -6.84 20.40
C LYS A 2 -6.18 -6.76 18.88
N ASP A 3 -6.59 -5.66 18.26
CA ASP A 3 -6.59 -5.48 16.80
C ASP A 3 -5.20 -5.20 16.20
N SER A 4 -4.36 -4.42 16.89
CA SER A 4 -3.02 -4.04 16.40
C SER A 4 -2.11 -5.22 16.09
N ASN A 5 -2.14 -6.28 16.91
CA ASN A 5 -1.32 -7.47 16.69
C ASN A 5 -1.82 -8.31 15.51
N ILE A 6 -3.14 -8.34 15.28
CA ILE A 6 -3.75 -9.02 14.14
C ILE A 6 -3.35 -8.31 12.85
N ILE A 7 -3.43 -6.97 12.82
CA ILE A 7 -3.03 -6.17 11.66
C ILE A 7 -1.54 -6.35 11.35
N ILE A 8 -0.68 -6.40 12.38
CA ILE A 8 0.76 -6.65 12.19
C ILE A 8 1.04 -8.04 11.62
N ASN A 9 0.35 -9.08 12.10
CA ASN A 9 0.50 -10.41 11.54
C ASN A 9 0.03 -10.46 10.09
N LEU A 10 -1.08 -9.78 9.75
CA LEU A 10 -1.54 -9.67 8.36
C LEU A 10 -0.51 -8.97 7.48
N LEU A 11 0.12 -7.89 7.94
CA LEU A 11 1.19 -7.20 7.21
C LEU A 11 2.37 -8.12 6.87
N LYS A 12 2.74 -9.02 7.79
CA LYS A 12 3.81 -10.00 7.58
C LYS A 12 3.44 -11.08 6.58
N THR A 13 2.16 -11.43 6.47
CA THR A 13 1.67 -12.45 5.52
C THR A 13 1.38 -11.90 4.12
N LEU A 14 1.42 -10.57 3.93
CA LEU A 14 1.12 -9.95 2.65
C LEU A 14 2.16 -10.34 1.58
N PRO A 15 1.72 -10.59 0.33
CA PRO A 15 2.62 -10.74 -0.80
C PRO A 15 3.56 -9.53 -0.95
N LEU A 16 4.76 -9.76 -1.48
CA LEU A 16 5.80 -8.73 -1.66
C LEU A 16 5.27 -7.45 -2.34
N HIS A 17 4.54 -7.60 -3.45
CA HIS A 17 4.00 -6.44 -4.15
C HIS A 17 2.87 -5.74 -3.39
N SER A 18 2.00 -6.47 -2.67
CA SER A 18 1.00 -5.86 -1.78
C SER A 18 1.68 -5.02 -0.67
N ARG A 19 2.77 -5.52 -0.06
CA ARG A 19 3.57 -4.76 0.93
C ARG A 19 4.18 -3.49 0.34
N LEU A 20 4.76 -3.58 -0.86
CA LEU A 20 5.36 -2.44 -1.56
C LEU A 20 4.32 -1.38 -1.96
N VAL A 21 3.15 -1.80 -2.44
CA VAL A 21 2.02 -0.90 -2.77
C VAL A 21 1.51 -0.20 -1.52
N LEU A 22 1.33 -0.93 -0.41
CA LEU A 22 0.93 -0.34 0.86
C LEU A 22 1.95 0.69 1.36
N CYS A 23 3.25 0.36 1.28
CA CYS A 23 4.33 1.28 1.63
C CYS A 23 4.31 2.56 0.76
N ALA A 24 4.01 2.44 -0.54
CA ALA A 24 3.84 3.57 -1.43
C ALA A 24 2.68 4.48 -0.99
N CYS A 25 1.50 3.91 -0.71
CA CYS A 25 0.35 4.63 -0.19
C CYS A 25 0.68 5.38 1.10
N ILE A 26 1.30 4.70 2.07
CA ILE A 26 1.69 5.30 3.35
C ILE A 26 2.64 6.48 3.16
N ARG A 27 3.66 6.35 2.32
CA ARG A 27 4.61 7.45 2.07
C ARG A 27 3.97 8.66 1.42
N LEU A 28 3.05 8.43 0.49
CA LEU A 28 2.32 9.51 -0.18
C LEU A 28 1.42 10.26 0.81
N LEU A 29 0.66 9.54 1.62
CA LEU A 29 -0.27 10.11 2.60
C LEU A 29 0.44 10.75 3.80
N SER A 30 1.64 10.29 4.16
CA SER A 30 2.44 10.92 5.23
C SER A 30 3.07 12.24 4.80
N SER A 31 3.15 12.52 3.49
CA SER A 31 3.79 13.74 2.97
C SER A 31 2.82 14.92 2.85
N ASP A 32 1.52 14.66 2.82
CA ASP A 32 0.50 15.70 2.59
C ASP A 32 -0.87 15.26 3.13
N ASN A 33 -1.39 15.98 4.14
CA ASN A 33 -2.54 15.55 4.95
C ASN A 33 -3.89 15.66 4.21
N ASP A 34 -3.94 16.36 3.07
CA ASP A 34 -5.16 16.57 2.25
C ASP A 34 -5.01 16.03 0.82
N ALA A 35 -3.91 15.35 0.51
CA ALA A 35 -3.63 14.93 -0.85
C ALA A 35 -4.60 13.86 -1.34
N ARG A 36 -5.23 14.18 -2.47
CA ARG A 36 -6.05 13.28 -3.27
C ARG A 36 -5.17 12.30 -4.04
N ILE A 37 -4.75 11.22 -3.38
CA ILE A 37 -3.85 10.22 -3.98
C ILE A 37 -4.58 9.38 -5.02
N THR A 38 -4.07 9.36 -6.25
CA THR A 38 -4.58 8.51 -7.34
C THR A 38 -3.79 7.20 -7.46
N VAL A 39 -4.34 6.23 -8.20
CA VAL A 39 -3.64 4.97 -8.51
C VAL A 39 -2.31 5.23 -9.23
N THR A 40 -2.27 6.24 -10.09
CA THR A 40 -1.05 6.63 -10.82
C THR A 40 0.04 7.11 -9.89
N ASP A 41 -0.31 7.93 -8.89
CA ASP A 41 0.64 8.40 -7.88
C ASP A 41 1.23 7.23 -7.09
N VAL A 42 0.37 6.30 -6.67
CA VAL A 42 0.79 5.06 -6.00
C VAL A 42 1.70 4.25 -6.89
N PHE A 43 1.38 4.09 -8.18
CA PHE A 43 2.19 3.33 -9.13
C PHE A 43 3.59 3.93 -9.32
N ILE A 44 3.68 5.26 -9.48
CA ILE A 44 4.97 5.96 -9.58
C ILE A 44 5.80 5.73 -8.32
N LYS A 45 5.20 5.89 -7.14
CA LYS A 45 5.90 5.70 -5.88
C LYS A 45 6.31 4.23 -5.64
N TYR A 46 5.44 3.29 -6.01
CA TYR A 46 5.72 1.86 -6.00
C TYR A 46 6.93 1.52 -6.89
N LYS A 47 7.00 2.04 -8.12
CA LYS A 47 8.16 1.82 -9.00
C LYS A 47 9.46 2.33 -8.41
N GLN A 48 9.43 3.48 -7.72
CA GLN A 48 10.61 4.00 -7.01
C GLN A 48 11.05 3.05 -5.90
N LEU A 49 10.10 2.48 -5.15
CA LEU A 49 10.39 1.50 -4.11
C LEU A 49 10.97 0.21 -4.70
N THR A 50 10.36 -0.34 -5.75
CA THR A 50 10.86 -1.59 -6.36
C THR A 50 12.27 -1.42 -6.90
N ALA A 51 12.57 -0.30 -7.55
CA ALA A 51 13.92 0.01 -8.01
C ALA A 51 14.94 0.10 -6.85
N ARG A 52 14.56 0.71 -5.73
CA ARG A 52 15.42 0.80 -4.53
C ARG A 52 15.78 -0.57 -3.95
N PHE A 53 14.87 -1.53 -4.04
CA PHE A 53 15.05 -2.88 -3.51
C PHE A 53 15.48 -3.90 -4.57
N ASN A 54 15.80 -3.46 -5.80
CA ASN A 54 16.15 -4.33 -6.94
C ASN A 54 15.06 -5.38 -7.28
N ILE A 55 13.80 -5.01 -7.11
CA ILE A 55 12.62 -5.85 -7.39
C ILE A 55 12.02 -5.44 -8.74
N ASN A 56 11.62 -6.43 -9.54
CA ASN A 56 10.87 -6.19 -10.78
C ASN A 56 9.48 -5.62 -10.47
N TRP A 57 9.10 -4.52 -11.12
CA TRP A 57 7.76 -3.95 -10.95
C TRP A 57 6.71 -4.73 -11.75
N VAL A 58 5.46 -4.72 -11.27
CA VAL A 58 4.29 -5.20 -12.01
C VAL A 58 3.60 -4.07 -12.78
N SER A 59 2.60 -4.40 -13.60
CA SER A 59 1.83 -3.42 -14.36
C SER A 59 0.93 -2.55 -13.47
N LEU A 60 0.49 -1.39 -13.98
CA LEU A 60 -0.48 -0.51 -13.32
C LEU A 60 -1.78 -1.25 -12.96
N GLY A 61 -2.25 -2.15 -13.85
CA GLY A 61 -3.42 -2.98 -13.60
C GLY A 61 -3.24 -3.90 -12.40
N LYS A 62 -2.08 -4.56 -12.29
CA LYS A 62 -1.73 -5.41 -11.13
C LYS A 62 -1.60 -4.60 -9.85
N VAL A 63 -1.02 -3.41 -9.90
CA VAL A 63 -1.01 -2.49 -8.75
C VAL A 63 -2.43 -2.10 -8.33
N THR A 64 -3.33 -1.87 -9.28
CA THR A 64 -4.75 -1.59 -8.98
C THR A 64 -5.43 -2.77 -8.28
N GLU A 65 -5.15 -4.00 -8.70
CA GLU A 65 -5.62 -5.21 -8.02
C GLU A 65 -5.11 -5.29 -6.57
N HIS A 66 -3.81 -5.03 -6.36
CA HIS A 66 -3.24 -4.97 -5.00
C HIS A 66 -3.89 -3.89 -4.14
N ILE A 67 -4.21 -2.71 -4.68
CA ILE A 67 -4.91 -1.65 -3.93
C ILE A 67 -6.30 -2.11 -3.48
N LYS A 68 -7.04 -2.79 -4.37
CA LYS A 68 -8.37 -3.34 -4.04
C LYS A 68 -8.28 -4.44 -2.98
N GLU A 69 -7.29 -5.32 -3.06
CA GLU A 69 -7.02 -6.32 -2.03
C GLU A 69 -6.74 -5.67 -0.67
N LEU A 70 -5.88 -4.64 -0.65
CA LEU A 70 -5.56 -3.90 0.57
C LEU A 70 -6.77 -3.15 1.15
N GLU A 71 -7.69 -2.65 0.30
CA GLU A 71 -8.97 -2.10 0.74
C GLU A 71 -9.87 -3.18 1.37
N MET A 72 -10.00 -4.34 0.74
CA MET A 72 -10.79 -5.46 1.27
C MET A 72 -10.26 -5.97 2.61
N LEU A 73 -8.94 -5.95 2.79
CA LEU A 73 -8.27 -6.28 4.04
C LEU A 73 -8.37 -5.16 5.11
N GLY A 74 -8.93 -4.00 4.76
CA GLY A 74 -9.15 -2.89 5.69
C GLY A 74 -7.92 -2.00 5.94
N PHE A 75 -6.86 -2.12 5.14
CA PHE A 75 -5.70 -1.23 5.25
C PHE A 75 -5.95 0.14 4.62
N LEU A 76 -6.74 0.16 3.54
CA LEU A 76 -7.03 1.33 2.73
C LEU A 76 -8.54 1.57 2.64
N LYS A 77 -8.91 2.78 2.25
CA LYS A 77 -10.25 3.14 1.82
C LYS A 77 -10.16 3.87 0.49
N CYS A 78 -10.83 3.35 -0.53
CA CYS A 78 -10.86 3.93 -1.86
C CYS A 78 -12.17 4.69 -2.09
N THR A 79 -12.08 5.82 -2.78
CA THR A 79 -13.23 6.54 -3.31
C THR A 79 -13.39 6.20 -4.78
N TYR A 80 -14.61 5.87 -5.20
CA TYR A 80 -14.95 5.52 -6.58
C TYR A 80 -15.82 6.62 -7.21
N PRO A 81 -15.76 6.82 -8.54
CA PRO A 81 -16.66 7.74 -9.23
C PRO A 81 -18.12 7.27 -9.12
N GLN A 82 -19.07 8.22 -8.99
CA GLN A 82 -20.50 7.87 -9.00
C GLN A 82 -20.97 7.52 -10.42
N LYS A 83 -21.77 6.44 -10.51
CA LYS A 83 -22.41 5.85 -11.71
C LYS A 83 -21.45 5.28 -12.77
N GLY A 84 -21.60 3.98 -13.06
CA GLY A 84 -21.22 3.34 -14.33
C GLY A 84 -19.80 2.79 -14.48
N HIS A 85 -18.81 3.25 -13.69
CA HIS A 85 -17.41 2.80 -13.81
C HIS A 85 -16.88 2.24 -12.48
N THR A 86 -17.44 1.11 -12.06
CA THR A 86 -17.21 0.47 -10.75
C THR A 86 -15.79 -0.05 -10.50
N HIS A 87 -14.90 0.01 -11.50
CA HIS A 87 -13.56 -0.57 -11.42
C HIS A 87 -12.42 0.44 -11.28
N GLN A 88 -12.70 1.75 -11.42
CA GLN A 88 -11.68 2.80 -11.35
C GLN A 88 -11.68 3.50 -9.98
N ILE A 89 -10.52 3.50 -9.34
CA ILE A 89 -10.33 4.20 -8.07
C ILE A 89 -10.06 5.67 -8.38
N ARG A 90 -10.84 6.56 -7.77
CA ARG A 90 -10.68 8.00 -7.89
C ARG A 90 -9.61 8.50 -6.91
N TYR A 91 -9.74 8.15 -5.63
CA TYR A 91 -8.82 8.57 -4.57
C TYR A 91 -8.60 7.46 -3.54
N ILE A 92 -7.43 7.45 -2.89
CA ILE A 92 -7.02 6.46 -1.89
C ILE A 92 -6.73 7.16 -0.56
N HIS A 93 -7.28 6.62 0.52
CA HIS A 93 -7.06 7.06 1.91
C HIS A 93 -6.58 5.89 2.76
N ILE A 94 -5.88 6.17 3.87
CA ILE A 94 -5.54 5.15 4.87
C ILE A 94 -6.67 5.05 5.90
N PHE A 95 -7.05 3.82 6.22
CA PHE A 95 -8.10 3.55 7.20
C PHE A 95 -7.61 3.67 8.66
N VAL A 96 -6.32 3.46 8.93
CA VAL A 96 -5.77 3.41 10.30
C VAL A 96 -4.60 4.41 10.51
N PRO A 97 -4.88 5.71 10.71
CA PRO A 97 -3.85 6.73 10.81
C PRO A 97 -2.97 6.62 12.07
N ALA A 98 -3.55 6.22 13.21
CA ALA A 98 -2.84 6.25 14.50
C ALA A 98 -1.69 5.24 14.63
N GLU A 99 -1.67 4.19 13.80
CA GLU A 99 -0.68 3.12 13.87
C GLU A 99 0.30 3.09 12.69
N ILE A 100 0.24 4.10 11.81
CA ILE A 100 1.12 4.24 10.63
C ILE A 100 2.60 4.02 10.98
N PRO A 101 3.18 4.65 12.02
CA PRO A 101 4.61 4.48 12.31
C PRO A 101 5.00 3.03 12.60
N LYS A 102 4.13 2.28 13.29
CA LYS A 102 4.36 0.88 13.64
C LYS A 102 4.32 0.00 12.38
N TYR A 103 3.37 0.26 11.49
CA TYR A 103 3.24 -0.47 10.22
C TYR A 103 4.42 -0.20 9.29
N VAL A 104 4.90 1.05 9.23
CA VAL A 104 6.10 1.41 8.45
C VAL A 104 7.30 0.61 8.94
N SER A 105 7.54 0.55 10.25
CA SER A 105 8.67 -0.21 10.81
C SER A 105 8.60 -1.69 10.45
N VAL A 106 7.43 -2.33 10.57
CA VAL A 106 7.24 -3.73 10.18
C VAL A 106 7.46 -3.93 8.69
N LEU A 107 6.90 -3.06 7.84
CA LEU A 107 7.10 -3.14 6.39
C LEU A 107 8.56 -2.97 5.99
N GLN A 108 9.30 -2.07 6.63
CA GLN A 108 10.74 -1.89 6.35
C GLN A 108 11.55 -3.13 6.76
N GLU A 109 11.26 -3.72 7.92
CA GLU A 109 11.92 -4.96 8.38
C GLU A 109 11.68 -6.10 7.39
N GLU A 110 10.43 -6.29 7.00
CA GLU A 110 10.00 -7.35 6.09
C GLU A 110 10.60 -7.20 4.68
N LEU A 111 10.59 -5.98 4.12
CA LEU A 111 11.23 -5.70 2.84
C LEU A 111 12.77 -5.87 2.91
N GLY A 112 13.38 -5.58 4.06
CA GLY A 112 14.81 -5.78 4.27
C GLY A 112 15.23 -7.25 4.28
N LYS A 113 14.35 -8.18 4.67
CA LYS A 113 14.61 -9.63 4.60
C LYS A 113 14.66 -10.13 3.16
N GLU A 114 13.77 -9.61 2.32
CA GLU A 114 13.67 -9.99 0.90
C GLU A 114 14.92 -9.57 0.10
N THR A 115 15.50 -8.41 0.41
CA THR A 115 16.74 -7.93 -0.24
C THR A 115 17.98 -8.71 0.20
N ARG A 116 17.97 -9.33 1.39
CA ARG A 116 19.11 -10.12 1.91
C ARG A 116 19.08 -11.59 1.45
N ALA A 117 17.97 -12.03 0.87
CA ALA A 117 17.78 -13.40 0.41
C ALA A 117 18.16 -13.60 -1.08
N GLN A 118 18.61 -12.53 -1.75
CA GLN A 118 19.17 -12.55 -3.11
C GLN A 118 20.69 -12.35 -3.06
#